data_AF-A0A8T6U0G9-F1
#
_entry.id   AF-A0A8T6U0G9-F1
#
_cell.length_a   1.000
_cell.length_b   1.000
_cell.length_c   1.000
_cell.angle_alpha   90.00
_cell.angle_beta   90.00
_cell.angle_gamma   90.00
#
_symmetry.space_group_name_H-M   'P 1'
#
loop_
_entity.id
_entity.type
_entity.pdbx_description
1 polymer ?
#
loop_
_entity_poly.entity_id
_entity_poly.type
_entity_poly.pdbx_seq_one_letter_code
_entity_poly.pdbx_strand_id
1 'polypeptide(L)'
;TEQEELLDIAKENVKKVLTLVDNFLVASKIEVGKFNLDPKVNEINALIERVVENHQVLVTNKNIELQMKLDKNLPLLFFDGLRIEQVLNNLLSNAMKFTPESGQIMV
;
A
#
# COMPACT_ATOMS: atom_id res chain seq x y z
N THR A 1 -1.29 30.05 1.12
CA THR A 1 -2.20 31.03 0.46
C THR A 1 -3.34 30.28 -0.22
N GLU A 2 -4.45 30.94 -0.55
CA GLU A 2 -5.59 30.32 -1.27
C GLU A 2 -5.16 29.58 -2.55
N GLN A 3 -4.13 30.08 -3.24
CA GLN A 3 -3.51 29.41 -4.39
C GLN A 3 -2.81 28.08 -4.04
N GLU A 4 -2.17 27.98 -2.87
CA GLU A 4 -1.52 26.74 -2.43
C GLU A 4 -2.55 25.66 -2.08
N GLU A 5 -3.66 26.04 -1.42
CA GLU A 5 -4.76 25.10 -1.12
C GLU A 5 -5.43 24.56 -2.38
N LEU A 6 -5.73 25.43 -3.36
CA LEU A 6 -6.28 25.01 -4.65
C LEU A 6 -5.33 24.08 -5.41
N LEU A 7 -4.02 24.35 -5.35
CA LEU A 7 -3.00 23.51 -5.98
C LEU A 7 -2.92 22.12 -5.32
N ASP A 8 -3.02 22.04 -4.00
CA ASP A 8 -2.97 20.77 -3.29
C ASP A 8 -4.22 19.92 -3.51
N ILE A 9 -5.41 20.54 -3.56
CA ILE A 9 -6.65 19.87 -3.97
C ILE A 9 -6.52 19.32 -5.40
N ALA A 10 -5.96 20.11 -6.33
CA ALA A 10 -5.75 19.66 -7.71
C ALA A 10 -4.80 18.46 -7.77
N LYS A 11 -3.67 18.49 -7.04
CA LYS A 11 -2.73 17.35 -6.95
C LYS A 11 -3.39 16.09 -6.40
N GLU A 12 -4.20 16.22 -5.34
CA GLU A 12 -4.88 15.08 -4.75
C GLU A 12 -5.88 14.45 -5.74
N ASN A 13 -6.61 15.28 -6.49
CA ASN A 13 -7.54 14.81 -7.51
C ASN A 13 -6.83 14.14 -8.69
N VAL A 14 -5.70 14.69 -9.16
CA VAL A 14 -4.88 14.04 -10.19
C VAL A 14 -4.41 12.67 -9.71
N LYS A 15 -3.93 12.57 -8.47
CA LYS A 15 -3.49 11.30 -7.88
C LYS A 15 -4.64 10.29 -7.78
N LYS A 16 -5.85 10.73 -7.41
CA LYS A 16 -7.06 9.89 -7.39
C LYS A 16 -7.40 9.35 -8.78
N VAL A 17 -7.44 10.22 -9.79
CA VAL A 17 -7.75 9.82 -11.17
C VAL A 17 -6.71 8.84 -11.70
N LEU A 18 -5.41 9.10 -11.47
CA LEU A 18 -4.34 8.20 -11.89
C LEU A 18 -4.51 6.81 -11.26
N THR A 19 -4.83 6.74 -9.97
CA THR A 19 -5.09 5.48 -9.25
C THR A 19 -6.27 4.71 -9.85
N LEU A 20 -7.35 5.41 -10.24
CA LEU A 20 -8.51 4.77 -10.88
C LEU A 20 -8.16 4.21 -12.26
N VAL A 21 -7.38 4.95 -13.05
CA VAL A 21 -6.90 4.48 -14.36
C VAL A 21 -6.01 3.26 -14.21
N ASP A 22 -5.07 3.28 -13.27
CA ASP A 22 -4.17 2.14 -13.01
C ASP A 22 -4.95 0.89 -12.58
N ASN A 23 -5.92 1.05 -11.66
CA ASN A 23 -6.78 -0.04 -11.21
C ASN A 23 -7.61 -0.62 -12.38
N PHE A 24 -8.16 0.24 -13.24
CA PHE A 24 -8.90 -0.19 -14.42
C PHE A 24 -8.01 -0.96 -15.41
N LEU A 25 -6.81 -0.47 -15.70
CA LEU A 25 -5.86 -1.15 -16.59
C LEU A 25 -5.45 -2.52 -16.05
N VAL A 26 -5.25 -2.65 -14.75
CA VAL A 26 -4.96 -3.93 -14.10
C VAL A 26 -6.14 -4.88 -14.23
N ALA A 27 -7.35 -4.43 -13.89
CA ALA A 27 -8.57 -5.24 -14.00
C ALA A 27 -8.78 -5.74 -15.45
N SER A 28 -8.67 -4.84 -16.44
CA SER A 28 -8.79 -5.19 -17.85
C SER A 28 -7.75 -6.22 -18.29
N LYS A 29 -6.49 -6.09 -17.85
CA LYS A 29 -5.43 -7.08 -18.13
C LYS A 29 -5.75 -8.44 -17.51
N ILE A 30 -6.33 -8.48 -16.32
CA ILE A 30 -6.74 -9.72 -15.65
C ILE A 30 -7.87 -10.39 -16.44
N GLU A 31 -8.90 -9.64 -16.83
CA GLU A 31 -10.06 -10.16 -17.58
C GLU A 31 -9.66 -10.81 -18.91
N VAL A 32 -8.69 -10.23 -19.62
CA VAL A 32 -8.20 -10.78 -20.90
C VAL A 32 -7.04 -11.78 -20.73
N GLY A 33 -6.71 -12.18 -19.51
CA GLY A 33 -5.65 -13.15 -19.21
C GLY A 33 -4.22 -12.65 -19.52
N LYS A 34 -4.02 -11.33 -19.64
CA LYS A 34 -2.73 -10.68 -19.90
C LYS A 34 -2.05 -10.15 -18.63
N PHE A 35 -2.55 -10.55 -17.46
CA PHE A 35 -1.93 -10.19 -16.19
C PHE A 35 -0.79 -11.17 -15.87
N ASN A 36 0.41 -10.82 -16.33
CA ASN A 36 1.60 -11.63 -16.11
C ASN A 36 2.19 -11.33 -14.72
N LEU A 37 2.41 -12.40 -13.97
CA LEU A 37 3.18 -12.39 -12.72
C LEU A 37 4.62 -12.77 -13.03
N ASP A 38 5.56 -12.16 -12.31
CA ASP A 38 6.99 -12.51 -12.33
C ASP A 38 7.44 -12.98 -10.94
N PRO A 39 6.96 -14.16 -10.47
CA PRO A 39 7.30 -14.64 -9.14
C PRO A 39 8.77 -15.04 -9.04
N LYS A 40 9.40 -14.64 -7.94
CA LYS A 40 10.78 -14.95 -7.60
C LYS A 40 10.84 -15.43 -6.15
N VAL A 41 11.97 -16.03 -5.79
CA VAL A 41 12.26 -16.33 -4.39
C VAL A 41 12.54 -15.01 -3.68
N ASN A 42 11.71 -14.68 -2.71
CA ASN A 42 11.73 -13.41 -1.99
C ASN A 42 11.59 -13.65 -0.47
N GLU A 43 12.10 -12.71 0.31
CA GLU A 43 11.91 -12.66 1.75
C GLU A 43 10.71 -11.78 2.08
N ILE A 44 9.64 -12.39 2.63
CA ILE A 44 8.39 -11.67 2.88
C ILE A 44 8.53 -10.63 4.00
N ASN A 45 9.33 -10.91 5.02
CA ASN A 45 9.55 -9.97 6.13
C ASN A 45 10.19 -8.68 5.65
N ALA A 46 11.27 -8.77 4.84
CA ALA A 46 11.93 -7.60 4.26
C ALA A 46 10.97 -6.75 3.39
N LEU A 47 10.02 -7.38 2.70
CA LEU A 47 8.99 -6.67 1.95
C LEU A 47 8.01 -5.96 2.90
N ILE A 48 7.49 -6.65 3.92
CA ILE A 48 6.55 -6.07 4.88
C ILE A 48 7.18 -4.90 5.62
N GLU A 49 8.42 -5.05 6.11
CA GLU A 49 9.17 -3.99 6.80
C GLU A 49 9.25 -2.71 5.95
N ARG A 50 9.68 -2.83 4.68
CA ARG A 50 9.74 -1.69 3.75
C ARG A 50 8.38 -1.01 3.58
N VAL A 51 7.31 -1.79 3.45
CA VAL A 51 5.96 -1.22 3.27
C VAL A 51 5.48 -0.53 4.54
N VAL A 52 5.70 -1.13 5.71
CA VAL A 52 5.31 -0.57 7.01
C VAL A 52 6.08 0.74 7.28
N GLU A 53 7.38 0.78 7.02
CA GLU A 53 8.21 2.00 7.16
C GLU A 53 7.68 3.17 6.31
N ASN A 54 7.30 2.91 5.06
CA ASN A 54 6.72 3.92 4.17
C ASN A 54 5.40 4.49 4.70
N HIS A 55 4.64 3.71 5.47
CA HIS A 55 3.37 4.13 6.04
C HIS A 55 3.51 4.75 7.43
N GLN A 56 4.52 4.37 8.21
CA GLN A 56 4.75 4.87 9.58
C GLN A 56 4.76 6.41 9.63
N VAL A 57 5.34 7.05 8.61
CA VAL A 57 5.38 8.51 8.45
C VAL A 57 3.98 9.12 8.37
N LEU A 58 3.02 8.42 7.78
CA LEU A 58 1.64 8.88 7.58
C LEU A 58 0.75 8.65 8.81
N VAL A 59 1.03 7.61 9.61
CA VAL A 59 0.22 7.23 10.78
C VAL A 59 0.41 8.19 11.96
N THR A 60 1.62 8.75 12.10
CA THR A 60 1.98 9.67 13.19
C THR A 60 1.04 10.88 13.28
N ASN A 61 0.45 11.30 12.16
CA ASN A 61 -0.47 12.44 12.10
C ASN A 61 -1.89 12.14 12.61
N LYS A 62 -2.27 10.87 12.78
CA LYS A 62 -3.64 10.45 13.17
C LYS A 62 -3.74 9.80 14.55
N ASN A 63 -2.65 9.77 15.34
CA ASN A 63 -2.58 9.04 16.61
C ASN A 63 -3.05 7.57 16.51
N ILE A 64 -2.84 6.92 15.36
CA ILE A 64 -3.13 5.50 15.19
C ILE A 64 -1.88 4.71 15.58
N GLU A 65 -2.04 3.63 16.34
CA GLU A 65 -0.94 2.74 16.68
C GLU A 65 -0.72 1.73 15.55
N LEU A 66 0.47 1.73 14.93
CA LEU A 66 0.87 0.72 13.96
C LEU A 66 1.87 -0.24 14.63
N GLN A 67 1.46 -1.49 14.79
CA GLN A 67 2.30 -2.57 15.34
C GLN A 67 2.69 -3.56 14.24
N MET A 68 3.95 -4.00 14.25
CA MET A 68 4.46 -5.02 13.35
C MET A 68 4.93 -6.23 14.16
N LYS A 69 4.36 -7.41 13.88
CA LYS A 69 4.64 -8.66 14.57
C LYS A 69 4.90 -9.77 13.56
N LEU A 70 6.16 -9.86 13.13
CA LEU A 70 6.61 -10.85 12.16
C LEU A 70 7.28 -12.05 12.84
N ASP A 71 7.04 -13.25 12.32
CA ASP A 71 7.83 -14.42 12.68
C ASP A 71 9.21 -14.32 11.98
N LYS A 72 10.27 -14.36 12.77
CA LYS A 72 11.65 -14.23 12.29
C LYS A 72 12.14 -15.47 11.53
N ASN A 73 11.44 -16.59 11.65
CA ASN A 73 11.87 -17.88 11.10
C ASN A 73 11.08 -18.29 9.84
N LEU A 74 10.48 -17.33 9.14
CA LEU A 74 9.79 -17.62 7.88
C LEU A 74 10.81 -18.02 6.79
N PRO A 75 10.51 -19.06 5.99
CA PRO A 75 11.34 -19.42 4.86
C PRO A 75 11.24 -18.37 3.75
N LEU A 76 12.18 -18.41 2.81
CA LEU A 76 12.02 -17.68 1.55
C LEU A 76 10.80 -18.23 0.79
N LEU A 77 10.00 -17.33 0.22
CA LEU A 77 8.75 -17.67 -0.46
C LEU A 77 8.83 -17.34 -1.94
N PHE A 78 8.11 -18.10 -2.77
CA PHE A 78 8.05 -17.87 -4.22
C PHE A 78 6.83 -17.01 -4.57
N PHE A 79 7.03 -15.71 -4.78
CA PHE A 79 5.95 -14.77 -5.09
C PHE A 79 6.46 -13.58 -5.92
N ASP A 80 5.54 -12.84 -6.54
CA ASP A 80 5.85 -11.60 -7.26
C ASP A 80 5.90 -10.44 -6.25
N GLY A 81 7.12 -10.00 -5.94
CA GLY A 81 7.37 -8.97 -4.94
C GLY A 81 6.65 -7.65 -5.22
N LEU A 82 6.61 -7.22 -6.48
CA LEU A 82 5.96 -5.96 -6.86
C LEU A 82 4.45 -6.04 -6.64
N ARG A 83 3.83 -7.19 -6.94
CA ARG A 83 2.38 -7.37 -6.76
C ARG A 83 1.99 -7.50 -5.30
N ILE A 84 2.77 -8.24 -4.50
CA ILE A 84 2.51 -8.31 -3.06
C ILE A 84 2.73 -6.95 -2.40
N GLU A 85 3.74 -6.19 -2.83
CA GLU A 85 3.93 -4.80 -2.35
C GLU A 85 2.69 -3.94 -2.64
N GLN A 86 2.14 -4.02 -3.86
CA GLN A 86 0.90 -3.32 -4.22
C GLN A 86 -0.28 -3.72 -3.33
N VAL A 87 -0.44 -5.03 -3.06
CA VAL A 87 -1.49 -5.53 -2.16
C VAL A 87 -1.32 -4.96 -0.75
N LEU A 88 -0.12 -5.05 -0.18
CA LEU A 88 0.17 -4.55 1.17
C LEU A 88 -0.06 -3.04 1.27
N ASN A 89 0.38 -2.26 0.28
CA ASN A 89 0.12 -0.81 0.22
C ASN A 89 -1.38 -0.50 0.21
N ASN A 90 -2.17 -1.24 -0.57
CA ASN A 90 -3.62 -1.04 -0.64
C ASN A 90 -4.31 -1.39 0.69
N LEU A 91 -3.90 -2.47 1.34
CA LEU A 91 -4.44 -2.89 2.63
C LEU A 91 -4.10 -1.87 3.73
N LEU A 92 -2.84 -1.43 3.83
CA LEU A 92 -2.42 -0.45 4.83
C LEU A 92 -3.02 0.93 4.60
N SER A 93 -3.10 1.39 3.34
CA SER A 93 -3.79 2.62 2.97
C SER A 93 -5.26 2.59 3.40
N ASN A 94 -5.96 1.48 3.14
CA ASN A 94 -7.34 1.30 3.60
C ASN A 94 -7.41 1.27 5.13
N ALA A 95 -6.52 0.55 5.80
CA ALA A 95 -6.50 0.48 7.27
C ALA A 95 -6.32 1.88 7.89
N MET A 96 -5.38 2.70 7.41
CA MET A 96 -5.19 4.08 7.90
C MET A 96 -6.36 5.03 7.55
N LYS A 97 -7.09 4.75 6.47
CA LYS A 97 -8.24 5.55 6.05
C LYS A 97 -9.46 5.28 6.94
N PHE A 98 -9.68 4.04 7.32
CA PHE A 98 -10.91 3.59 7.99
C PHE A 98 -10.74 3.28 9.47
N THR A 99 -9.51 3.21 9.98
CA THR A 99 -9.26 3.10 11.42
C THR A 99 -9.48 4.47 12.07
N PRO A 100 -10.31 4.57 13.13
CA PRO A 100 -10.53 5.81 13.86
C PRO A 100 -9.27 6.26 14.60
N GLU A 101 -9.24 7.53 15.03
CA GLU A 101 -8.17 8.06 15.88
C GLU A 101 -7.99 7.21 17.15
N SER A 102 -6.75 7.04 17.61
CA SER A 102 -6.39 6.15 18.74
C SER A 102 -6.72 4.66 18.52
N GLY A 103 -7.07 4.26 17.30
CA GLY A 103 -7.19 2.85 16.92
C GLY A 103 -5.82 2.18 16.69
N GLN A 104 -5.86 0.88 16.41
CA GLN A 104 -4.67 0.05 16.19
C GLN A 104 -4.73 -0.68 14.85
N ILE A 105 -3.58 -0.75 14.17
CA ILE A 105 -3.34 -1.58 12.99
C ILE A 105 -2.20 -2.54 13.34
N MET A 106 -2.40 -3.83 13.07
CA MET A 106 -1.39 -4.87 13.30
C MET A 106 -1.04 -5.54 11.98
N VAL A 107 0.26 -5.68 11.72
CA VAL A 107 0.83 -6.37 10.56
C VAL A 107 1.63 -7.57 11.01
#